data_AF-A0A0L6X1B9-F1
#
_entry.id   AF-A0A0L6X1B9-F1
#
_cell.length_a   1.000
_cell.length_b   1.000
_cell.length_c   1.000
_cell.angle_alpha   90.00
_cell.angle_beta   90.00
_cell.angle_gamma   90.00
#
_symmetry.space_group_name_H-M   'P 1'
#
loop_
_entity.id
_entity.type
_entity.pdbx_description
1 polymer ?
#
loop_
_entity_poly.entity_id
_entity_poly.type
_entity_poly.pdbx_seq_one_letter_code
_entity_poly.pdbx_strand_id
1 'polypeptide(L)'
;MFKALQVPLNTPTDTIRALLLQKSDTPEVGAEFDELLKRMSSFESRSLYLRFGHNVITTCSYCNSFQDFALYFLPRPIMSYLREAAFVGLTTTRRRRTAVTTLFLMFVMEMYILFTVEIKILWGDIAQPSFTIWWHDLVLNIRHILFILLPLVVCYAPNIQIPFISGPAPSSNVDTSALLVQTHQTMNHLLPVIHLVKYGQAAIMRVPELRERASSWWEEEARVGAWIRGDGVEDTGSRPSVRGVARGLGTSFDEGGEGVEEGKLRTSAKVMTKILMIDGLKPSPQQPHQEK
;
A
#
# COMPACT_ATOMS: atom_id res chain seq x y z
N MET A 1 -7.53 -34.36 7.11
CA MET A 1 -8.18 -35.47 7.84
C MET A 1 -9.10 -36.29 6.94
N PHE A 2 -10.28 -35.81 6.58
CA PHE A 2 -11.26 -36.52 5.72
C PHE A 2 -10.68 -37.07 4.41
N LYS A 3 -9.89 -36.28 3.67
CA LYS A 3 -9.18 -36.74 2.47
C LYS A 3 -8.20 -37.89 2.75
N ALA A 4 -7.51 -37.86 3.88
CA ALA A 4 -6.54 -38.90 4.29
C ALA A 4 -7.21 -40.18 4.80
N LEU A 5 -8.44 -40.06 5.31
CA LEU A 5 -9.28 -41.18 5.74
C LEU A 5 -10.13 -41.75 4.58
N GLN A 6 -10.24 -41.04 3.45
CA GLN A 6 -11.13 -41.38 2.33
C GLN A 6 -12.61 -41.54 2.76
N VAL A 7 -13.04 -40.71 3.70
CA VAL A 7 -14.37 -40.76 4.31
C VAL A 7 -15.22 -39.58 3.82
N PRO A 8 -16.52 -39.78 3.50
CA PRO A 8 -17.40 -38.69 3.10
C PRO A 8 -17.67 -37.71 4.25
N LEU A 9 -18.02 -36.47 3.92
CA LEU A 9 -18.22 -35.41 4.93
C LEU A 9 -19.40 -35.68 5.89
N ASN A 10 -20.36 -36.48 5.44
CA ASN A 10 -21.55 -36.80 6.24
C ASN A 10 -21.29 -37.88 7.29
N THR A 11 -20.11 -38.49 7.31
CA THR A 11 -19.80 -39.54 8.27
C THR A 11 -19.86 -39.00 9.70
N PRO A 12 -20.59 -39.67 10.62
CA PRO A 12 -20.74 -39.21 11.99
C PRO A 12 -19.39 -39.21 12.71
N THR A 13 -19.22 -38.27 13.64
CA THR A 13 -17.95 -38.08 14.39
C THR A 13 -17.49 -39.33 15.12
N ASP A 14 -18.43 -40.17 15.59
CA ASP A 14 -18.10 -41.40 16.31
C ASP A 14 -17.41 -42.43 15.41
N THR A 15 -17.89 -42.57 14.16
CA THR A 15 -17.24 -43.46 13.18
C THR A 15 -15.89 -42.93 12.74
N ILE A 16 -15.72 -41.60 12.65
CA ILE A 16 -14.41 -40.99 12.39
C ILE A 16 -13.45 -41.29 13.54
N ARG A 17 -13.91 -41.18 14.79
CA ARG A 17 -13.11 -41.51 15.99
C ARG A 17 -12.71 -42.98 15.99
N ALA A 18 -13.63 -43.89 15.68
CA ALA A 18 -13.34 -45.31 15.57
C ALA A 18 -12.31 -45.62 14.47
N LEU A 19 -12.43 -44.98 13.29
CA LEU A 19 -11.46 -45.12 12.19
C LEU A 19 -10.10 -44.53 12.52
N LEU A 20 -10.05 -43.44 13.28
CA LEU A 20 -8.80 -42.84 13.76
C LEU A 20 -8.11 -43.79 14.74
N LEU A 21 -8.83 -44.32 15.73
CA LEU A 21 -8.32 -45.31 16.69
C LEU A 21 -7.83 -46.59 16.01
N GLN A 22 -8.50 -47.01 14.94
CA GLN A 22 -8.07 -48.16 14.15
C GLN A 22 -6.75 -47.91 13.39
N LYS A 23 -6.51 -46.65 12.98
CA LYS A 23 -5.35 -46.27 12.16
C LYS A 23 -4.18 -45.73 12.99
N SER A 24 -4.41 -45.36 14.25
CA SER A 24 -3.37 -44.89 15.17
C SER A 24 -2.86 -46.04 16.05
N ASP A 25 -1.55 -46.18 16.18
CA ASP A 25 -0.92 -47.14 17.11
C ASP A 25 -1.08 -46.74 18.60
N THR A 26 -1.76 -45.63 18.89
CA THR A 26 -1.95 -45.10 20.24
C THR A 26 -3.38 -45.36 20.72
N PRO A 27 -3.57 -45.77 21.98
CA PRO A 27 -4.89 -46.10 22.53
C PRO A 27 -5.75 -44.86 22.83
N GLU A 28 -5.18 -43.65 22.81
CA GLU A 28 -5.87 -42.40 23.14
C GLU A 28 -5.75 -41.39 22.00
N VAL A 29 -6.89 -40.92 21.52
CA VAL A 29 -6.99 -39.77 20.61
C VAL A 29 -6.70 -38.52 21.45
N GLY A 30 -5.62 -37.78 21.12
CA GLY A 30 -5.20 -36.62 21.90
C GLY A 30 -6.33 -35.60 22.12
N ALA A 31 -6.32 -34.92 23.27
CA ALA A 31 -7.40 -34.01 23.70
C ALA A 31 -7.77 -32.94 22.66
N GLU A 32 -6.79 -32.47 21.87
CA GLU A 32 -7.01 -31.50 20.79
C GLU A 32 -7.93 -32.04 19.67
N PHE A 33 -7.83 -33.33 19.37
CA PHE A 33 -8.68 -33.97 18.36
C PHE A 33 -10.09 -34.19 18.87
N ASP A 34 -10.26 -34.52 20.15
CA ASP A 34 -11.60 -34.66 20.76
C ASP A 34 -12.32 -33.30 20.80
N GLU A 35 -11.63 -32.20 21.09
CA GLU A 35 -12.20 -30.85 20.98
C GLU A 35 -12.58 -30.51 19.52
N LEU A 36 -11.71 -30.84 18.57
CA LEU A 36 -11.98 -30.63 17.15
C LEU A 36 -13.19 -31.45 16.68
N LEU A 37 -13.27 -32.74 17.04
CA LEU A 37 -14.39 -33.61 16.72
C LEU A 37 -15.69 -33.09 17.33
N LYS A 38 -15.64 -32.60 18.58
CA LYS A 38 -16.79 -31.97 19.25
C LYS A 38 -17.28 -30.73 18.49
N ARG A 39 -16.36 -29.87 18.02
CA ARG A 39 -16.71 -28.71 17.17
C ARG A 39 -17.23 -29.11 15.79
N MET A 40 -16.68 -30.17 15.20
CA MET A 40 -17.13 -30.72 13.91
C MET A 40 -18.39 -31.60 14.03
N SER A 41 -19.04 -31.67 15.19
CA SER A 41 -20.31 -32.40 15.34
C SER A 41 -21.41 -31.80 14.47
N SER A 42 -21.41 -30.48 14.29
CA SER A 42 -22.37 -29.78 13.44
C SER A 42 -21.99 -29.85 11.96
N PHE A 43 -22.99 -29.98 11.09
CA PHE A 43 -22.80 -29.97 9.64
C PHE A 43 -22.26 -28.62 9.13
N GLU A 44 -22.71 -27.51 9.74
CA GLU A 44 -22.24 -26.16 9.42
C GLU A 44 -20.73 -26.02 9.69
N SER A 45 -20.23 -26.51 10.83
CA SER A 45 -18.79 -26.49 11.14
C SER A 45 -17.98 -27.36 10.17
N ARG A 46 -18.53 -28.49 9.69
CA ARG A 46 -17.86 -29.30 8.65
C ARG A 46 -17.81 -28.57 7.31
N SER A 47 -18.83 -27.79 6.96
CA SER A 47 -18.81 -26.96 5.76
C SER A 47 -17.74 -25.86 5.85
N LEU A 48 -17.60 -25.21 7.02
CA LEU A 48 -16.55 -24.23 7.30
C LEU A 48 -15.15 -24.86 7.20
N TYR A 49 -14.99 -26.11 7.64
CA TYR A 49 -13.74 -26.85 7.55
C TYR A 49 -13.27 -27.06 6.12
N LEU A 50 -14.20 -27.36 5.19
CA LEU A 50 -13.86 -27.51 3.77
C LEU A 50 -13.40 -26.19 3.12
N ARG A 51 -13.91 -25.06 3.62
CA ARG A 51 -13.67 -23.73 3.05
C ARG A 51 -12.40 -23.08 3.58
N PHE A 52 -12.20 -23.09 4.89
CA PHE A 52 -11.09 -22.40 5.56
C PHE A 52 -9.95 -23.33 5.95
N GLY A 53 -10.18 -24.65 5.91
CA GLY A 53 -9.18 -25.65 6.26
C GLY A 53 -9.07 -25.90 7.77
N HIS A 54 -8.19 -26.83 8.11
CA HIS A 54 -8.02 -27.34 9.48
C HIS A 54 -7.52 -26.27 10.46
N ASN A 55 -6.52 -25.47 10.05
CA ASN A 55 -5.80 -24.58 10.94
C ASN A 55 -6.71 -23.50 11.55
N VAL A 56 -7.64 -22.94 10.77
CA VAL A 56 -8.55 -21.87 11.23
C VAL A 56 -9.50 -22.37 12.32
N ILE A 57 -9.99 -23.61 12.20
CA ILE A 57 -10.96 -24.18 13.15
C ILE A 57 -10.30 -24.63 14.45
N THR A 58 -9.07 -25.13 14.38
CA THR A 58 -8.34 -25.54 15.59
C THR A 58 -7.80 -24.36 16.38
N THR A 59 -7.35 -23.30 15.70
CA THR A 59 -6.67 -22.17 16.37
C THR A 59 -7.62 -21.09 16.87
N CYS A 60 -8.80 -20.91 16.27
CA CYS A 60 -9.76 -19.91 16.75
C CYS A 60 -10.71 -20.50 17.79
N SER A 61 -10.55 -20.13 19.06
CA SER A 61 -11.44 -20.51 20.16
C SER A 61 -12.71 -19.66 20.27
N TYR A 62 -12.68 -18.41 19.76
CA TYR A 62 -13.75 -17.43 19.91
C TYR A 62 -14.66 -17.27 18.68
N CYS A 63 -14.35 -17.96 17.58
CA CYS A 63 -15.11 -17.86 16.33
C CYS A 63 -16.38 -18.70 16.42
N ASN A 64 -17.56 -18.06 16.28
CA ASN A 64 -18.85 -18.76 16.29
C ASN A 64 -19.66 -18.51 15.01
N SER A 65 -19.47 -17.36 14.36
CA SER A 65 -20.12 -17.00 13.10
C SER A 65 -19.19 -17.23 11.91
N PHE A 66 -19.77 -17.45 10.73
CA PHE A 66 -19.05 -17.48 9.45
C PHE A 66 -18.14 -16.26 9.27
N GLN A 67 -18.62 -15.08 9.66
CA GLN A 67 -17.87 -13.83 9.51
C GLN A 67 -16.61 -13.79 10.38
N ASP A 68 -16.66 -14.38 11.59
CA ASP A 68 -15.51 -14.44 12.50
C ASP A 68 -14.39 -15.29 11.89
N PHE A 69 -14.77 -16.45 11.33
CA PHE A 69 -13.83 -17.33 10.63
C PHE A 69 -13.24 -16.69 9.38
N ALA A 70 -14.06 -15.96 8.61
CA ALA A 70 -13.59 -15.25 7.42
C ALA A 70 -12.57 -14.15 7.78
N LEU A 71 -12.85 -13.38 8.84
CA LEU A 71 -11.96 -12.32 9.32
C LEU A 71 -10.66 -12.90 9.87
N TYR A 72 -10.71 -14.02 10.59
CA TYR A 72 -9.53 -14.70 11.13
C TYR A 72 -8.65 -15.30 10.02
N PHE A 73 -9.24 -15.79 8.93
CA PHE A 73 -8.50 -16.36 7.82
C PHE A 73 -7.77 -15.29 6.97
N LEU A 74 -8.35 -14.10 6.82
CA LEU A 74 -7.92 -13.03 5.92
C LEU A 74 -6.44 -12.57 6.03
N PRO A 75 -5.82 -12.46 7.22
CA PRO A 75 -4.45 -11.95 7.35
C PRO A 75 -3.41 -12.85 6.66
N ARG A 76 -3.65 -14.15 6.63
CA ARG A 76 -2.72 -15.15 6.10
C ARG A 76 -2.51 -15.02 4.57
N PRO A 77 -3.55 -14.96 3.71
CA PRO A 77 -3.38 -14.66 2.30
C PRO A 77 -2.79 -13.26 2.08
N ILE A 78 -3.24 -12.24 2.83
CA ILE A 78 -2.73 -10.87 2.69
C ILE A 78 -1.21 -10.82 2.86
N MET A 79 -0.68 -11.44 3.92
CA MET A 79 0.76 -11.48 4.16
C MET A 79 1.52 -12.19 3.03
N SER A 80 0.97 -13.28 2.49
CA SER A 80 1.59 -13.98 1.37
C SER A 80 1.61 -13.13 0.09
N TYR A 81 0.52 -12.43 -0.23
CA TYR A 81 0.45 -11.52 -1.37
C TYR A 81 1.35 -10.29 -1.20
N LEU A 82 1.47 -9.74 0.01
CA LEU A 82 2.38 -8.63 0.31
C LEU A 82 3.84 -9.05 0.12
N ARG A 83 4.22 -10.23 0.62
CA ARG A 83 5.57 -10.79 0.42
C ARG A 83 5.89 -10.95 -1.06
N GLU A 84 4.96 -11.48 -1.83
CA GLU A 84 5.14 -11.68 -3.27
C GLU A 84 5.18 -10.35 -4.03
N ALA A 85 4.31 -9.40 -3.68
CA ALA A 85 4.32 -8.06 -4.27
C ALA A 85 5.65 -7.32 -3.99
N ALA A 86 6.23 -7.50 -2.81
CA ALA A 86 7.55 -6.97 -2.48
C ALA A 86 8.65 -7.64 -3.34
N PHE A 87 8.63 -8.98 -3.46
CA PHE A 87 9.58 -9.73 -4.28
C PHE A 87 9.51 -9.35 -5.76
N VAL A 88 8.31 -9.37 -6.34
CA VAL A 88 8.07 -8.99 -7.74
C VAL A 88 8.36 -7.51 -7.97
N GLY A 89 8.02 -6.65 -7.01
CA GLY A 89 8.30 -5.22 -7.06
C GLY A 89 9.80 -4.90 -7.06
N LEU A 90 10.61 -5.71 -6.37
CA LEU A 90 12.07 -5.58 -6.35
C LEU A 90 12.71 -6.11 -7.64
N THR A 91 12.22 -7.25 -8.16
CA THR A 91 12.80 -7.90 -9.35
C THR A 91 12.39 -7.20 -10.65
N THR A 92 11.24 -6.53 -10.69
CA THR A 92 10.66 -6.00 -11.93
C THR A 92 10.61 -4.47 -11.94
N THR A 93 11.66 -3.81 -12.43
CA THR A 93 11.71 -2.33 -12.53
C THR A 93 10.79 -1.79 -13.63
N ARG A 94 10.71 -2.47 -14.78
CA ARG A 94 10.03 -1.97 -16.00
C ARG A 94 8.52 -2.23 -16.02
N ARG A 95 8.07 -3.35 -15.46
CA ARG A 95 6.66 -3.81 -15.42
C ARG A 95 6.07 -3.81 -14.01
N ARG A 96 6.63 -3.00 -13.10
CA ARG A 96 6.20 -2.95 -11.70
C ARG A 96 4.70 -2.70 -11.55
N ARG A 97 4.18 -1.69 -12.25
CA ARG A 97 2.76 -1.31 -12.17
C ARG A 97 1.86 -2.46 -12.60
N THR A 98 2.11 -3.05 -13.78
CA THR A 98 1.28 -4.15 -14.31
C THR A 98 1.36 -5.39 -13.42
N ALA A 99 2.54 -5.73 -12.90
CA ALA A 99 2.71 -6.89 -12.04
C ALA A 99 1.96 -6.72 -10.70
N VAL A 100 2.07 -5.54 -10.08
CA VAL A 100 1.35 -5.22 -8.84
C VAL A 100 -0.16 -5.17 -9.06
N THR A 101 -0.65 -4.59 -10.16
CA THR A 101 -2.09 -4.57 -10.48
C THR A 101 -2.63 -5.97 -10.71
N THR A 102 -1.89 -6.84 -11.39
CA THR A 102 -2.30 -8.24 -11.61
C THR A 102 -2.35 -9.01 -10.29
N LEU A 103 -1.36 -8.84 -9.41
CA LEU A 103 -1.36 -9.45 -8.08
C LEU A 103 -2.56 -8.98 -7.25
N PHE A 104 -2.87 -7.69 -7.29
CA PHE A 104 -4.03 -7.14 -6.58
C PHE A 104 -5.35 -7.70 -7.13
N LEU A 105 -5.52 -7.74 -8.46
CA LEU A 105 -6.70 -8.32 -9.09
C LEU A 105 -6.87 -9.80 -8.70
N MET A 106 -5.78 -10.57 -8.73
CA MET A 106 -5.78 -11.98 -8.32
C MET A 106 -6.15 -12.14 -6.85
N PHE A 107 -5.65 -11.28 -5.96
CA PHE A 107 -6.05 -11.26 -4.56
C PHE A 107 -7.56 -11.00 -4.39
N VAL A 108 -8.10 -9.99 -5.07
CA VAL A 108 -9.54 -9.67 -5.02
C VAL A 108 -10.38 -10.83 -5.57
N MET A 109 -9.97 -11.43 -6.68
CA MET A 109 -10.63 -12.59 -7.27
C MET A 109 -10.62 -13.80 -6.32
N GLU A 110 -9.49 -14.06 -5.66
CA GLU A 110 -9.37 -15.14 -4.69
C GLU A 110 -10.30 -14.92 -3.49
N MET A 111 -10.29 -13.71 -2.92
CA MET A 111 -11.21 -13.35 -1.84
C MET A 111 -12.66 -13.50 -2.30
N TYR A 112 -13.01 -12.98 -3.48
CA TYR A 112 -14.36 -13.08 -4.03
C TYR A 112 -14.82 -14.53 -4.16
N ILE A 113 -14.00 -15.42 -4.71
CA ILE A 113 -14.30 -16.87 -4.80
C ILE A 113 -14.48 -17.44 -3.39
N LEU A 114 -13.55 -17.16 -2.48
CA LEU A 114 -13.63 -17.63 -1.10
C LEU A 114 -14.83 -17.07 -0.33
N PHE A 115 -15.46 -15.98 -0.75
CA PHE A 115 -16.67 -15.41 -0.14
C PHE A 115 -17.97 -15.84 -0.83
N THR A 116 -17.95 -16.12 -2.13
CA THR A 116 -19.16 -16.43 -2.92
C THR A 116 -19.37 -17.91 -3.22
N VAL A 117 -18.35 -18.77 -3.04
CA VAL A 117 -18.50 -20.20 -3.31
C VAL A 117 -19.52 -20.81 -2.36
N GLU A 118 -20.61 -21.30 -2.95
CA GLU A 118 -21.57 -22.19 -2.30
C GLU A 118 -21.03 -23.62 -2.32
N ILE A 119 -21.04 -24.28 -1.17
CA ILE A 119 -20.58 -25.65 -1.04
C ILE A 119 -21.74 -26.57 -1.44
N LYS A 120 -21.77 -26.96 -2.72
CA LYS A 120 -22.68 -27.99 -3.21
C LYS A 120 -22.11 -29.36 -2.88
N ILE A 121 -22.66 -30.02 -1.86
CA ILE A 121 -22.38 -31.42 -1.59
C ILE A 121 -23.24 -32.23 -2.55
N LEU A 122 -22.63 -32.73 -3.63
CA LEU A 122 -23.31 -33.68 -4.50
C LEU A 122 -23.44 -35.01 -3.75
N TRP A 123 -24.70 -35.40 -3.50
CA TRP A 123 -25.05 -36.70 -2.97
C TRP A 123 -24.71 -37.75 -4.03
N GLY A 124 -23.51 -38.34 -3.92
CA GLY A 124 -23.12 -39.48 -4.73
C GLY A 124 -23.67 -40.76 -4.12
N ASP A 125 -24.25 -41.61 -4.96
CA ASP A 125 -24.63 -42.98 -4.58
C ASP A 125 -23.39 -43.73 -4.08
N ILE A 126 -23.59 -44.65 -3.13
CA ILE A 126 -22.57 -45.40 -2.36
C ILE A 126 -21.51 -46.10 -3.26
N ALA A 127 -21.81 -46.30 -4.54
CA ALA A 127 -20.93 -46.94 -5.52
C ALA A 127 -19.91 -45.98 -6.19
N GLN A 128 -20.05 -44.66 -6.07
CA GLN A 128 -19.07 -43.71 -6.61
C GLN A 128 -18.54 -42.79 -5.51
N PRO A 129 -17.20 -42.67 -5.35
CA PRO A 129 -16.63 -41.78 -4.35
C PRO A 129 -17.11 -40.35 -4.65
N SER A 130 -17.92 -39.79 -3.75
CA SER A 130 -18.43 -38.42 -3.87
C SER A 130 -17.26 -37.47 -4.12
N PHE A 131 -17.19 -36.87 -5.32
CA PHE A 131 -16.16 -35.90 -5.68
C PHE A 131 -16.37 -34.60 -4.90
N THR A 132 -15.95 -34.58 -3.64
CA THR A 132 -15.99 -33.37 -2.81
C THR A 132 -14.79 -32.52 -3.20
N ILE A 133 -15.04 -31.35 -3.80
CA ILE A 133 -13.99 -30.40 -4.16
C ILE A 133 -13.49 -29.73 -2.88
N TRP A 134 -12.21 -29.94 -2.57
CA TRP A 134 -11.52 -29.33 -1.45
C TRP A 134 -11.13 -27.90 -1.81
N TRP A 135 -12.07 -26.97 -1.68
CA TRP A 135 -11.88 -25.57 -2.10
C TRP A 135 -10.66 -24.91 -1.45
N HIS A 136 -10.47 -25.10 -0.14
CA HIS A 136 -9.29 -24.59 0.56
C HIS A 136 -7.98 -25.04 -0.12
N ASP A 137 -7.84 -26.35 -0.34
CA ASP A 137 -6.62 -26.94 -0.91
C ASP A 137 -6.44 -26.55 -2.38
N LEU A 138 -7.53 -26.46 -3.14
CA LEU A 138 -7.53 -26.03 -4.53
C LEU A 138 -7.06 -24.57 -4.65
N VAL A 139 -7.66 -23.66 -3.87
CA VAL A 139 -7.29 -22.24 -3.86
C VAL A 139 -5.85 -22.06 -3.41
N LEU A 140 -5.44 -22.77 -2.35
CA LEU A 140 -4.06 -22.74 -1.88
C LEU A 140 -3.09 -23.24 -2.96
N ASN A 141 -3.41 -24.32 -3.65
CA ASN A 141 -2.55 -24.85 -4.72
C ASN A 141 -2.48 -23.89 -5.92
N ILE A 142 -3.62 -23.35 -6.38
CA ILE A 142 -3.68 -22.33 -7.43
C ILE A 142 -2.81 -21.12 -7.06
N ARG A 143 -2.87 -20.66 -5.81
CA ARG A 143 -2.05 -19.54 -5.32
C ARG A 143 -0.55 -19.85 -5.42
N HIS A 144 -0.11 -21.02 -4.98
CA HIS A 144 1.31 -21.40 -5.07
C HIS A 144 1.77 -21.53 -6.52
N ILE A 145 0.96 -22.14 -7.38
CA ILE A 145 1.23 -22.23 -8.83
C ILE A 145 1.34 -20.81 -9.42
N LEU A 146 0.42 -19.92 -9.05
CA LEU A 146 0.41 -18.53 -9.50
C LEU A 146 1.66 -17.79 -9.04
N PHE A 147 2.07 -17.91 -7.77
CA PHE A 147 3.28 -17.25 -7.26
C PHE A 147 4.56 -17.75 -7.91
N ILE A 148 4.60 -19.00 -8.37
CA ILE A 148 5.74 -19.53 -9.12
C ILE A 148 5.68 -19.06 -10.58
N LEU A 149 4.49 -19.10 -11.19
CA LEU A 149 4.30 -18.77 -12.60
C LEU A 149 4.40 -17.27 -12.87
N LEU A 150 3.94 -16.42 -11.96
CA LEU A 150 3.89 -14.97 -12.15
C LEU A 150 5.27 -14.32 -12.37
N PRO A 151 6.30 -14.54 -11.54
CA PRO A 151 7.63 -14.02 -11.80
C PRO A 151 8.24 -14.61 -13.09
N LEU A 152 7.97 -15.90 -13.38
CA LEU A 152 8.40 -16.54 -14.62
C LEU A 152 7.79 -15.83 -15.84
N VAL A 153 6.48 -15.63 -15.86
CA VAL A 153 5.77 -14.95 -16.94
C VAL A 153 6.21 -13.49 -17.04
N VAL A 154 6.39 -12.78 -15.94
CA VAL A 154 6.83 -11.37 -15.98
C VAL A 154 8.23 -11.23 -16.58
N CYS A 155 9.14 -12.16 -16.26
CA CYS A 155 10.51 -12.18 -16.78
C CYS A 155 10.62 -12.65 -18.23
N TYR A 156 9.89 -13.72 -18.60
CA TYR A 156 10.02 -14.37 -19.91
C TYR A 156 8.98 -13.92 -20.95
N ALA A 157 7.86 -13.31 -20.54
CA ALA A 157 6.86 -12.89 -21.51
C ALA A 157 7.39 -11.71 -22.35
N PRO A 158 7.28 -11.80 -23.70
CA PRO A 158 7.53 -10.65 -24.57
C PRO A 158 6.62 -9.47 -24.17
N ASN A 159 6.99 -8.24 -24.53
CA ASN A 159 6.20 -7.03 -24.21
C ASN A 159 4.80 -7.10 -24.83
N ILE A 160 3.88 -7.77 -24.14
CA ILE A 160 2.45 -7.69 -24.41
C ILE A 160 2.01 -6.33 -23.87
N GLN A 161 2.01 -5.32 -24.74
CA GLN A 161 1.40 -4.05 -24.45
C GLN A 161 -0.11 -4.27 -24.40
N ILE A 162 -0.68 -4.34 -23.19
CA ILE A 162 -2.13 -4.41 -23.01
C ILE A 162 -2.65 -2.96 -23.15
N PRO A 163 -3.42 -2.64 -24.20
CA PRO A 163 -3.77 -1.27 -24.55
C PRO A 163 -4.77 -0.61 -23.57
N PHE A 164 -5.42 -1.38 -22.70
CA PHE A 164 -6.51 -0.90 -21.84
C PHE A 164 -6.11 -0.42 -20.43
N ILE A 165 -4.95 -0.82 -19.92
CA ILE A 165 -4.52 -0.49 -18.53
C ILE A 165 -3.30 0.44 -18.54
N SER A 166 -2.73 0.68 -19.71
CA SER A 166 -1.60 1.58 -19.88
C SER A 166 -2.13 2.99 -20.12
N GLY A 167 -2.27 3.79 -19.06
CA GLY A 167 -2.16 5.25 -19.22
C GLY A 167 -0.87 5.59 -19.98
N PRO A 168 -0.74 6.76 -20.63
CA PRO A 168 0.40 7.10 -21.48
C PRO A 168 1.70 7.07 -20.67
N ALA A 169 2.30 5.88 -20.59
CA ALA A 169 3.56 5.63 -19.94
C ALA A 169 4.58 5.47 -21.08
N PRO A 170 5.65 6.27 -21.08
CA PRO A 170 6.63 6.26 -22.15
C PRO A 170 7.19 4.85 -22.32
N SER A 171 7.17 4.40 -23.56
CA SER A 171 7.74 3.14 -24.02
C SER A 171 9.11 2.95 -23.42
N SER A 172 9.26 1.86 -22.68
CA SER A 172 10.41 1.59 -21.83
C SER A 172 11.67 1.11 -22.57
N ASN A 173 11.76 1.35 -23.87
CA ASN A 173 13.05 1.50 -24.55
C ASN A 173 13.33 3.00 -24.55
N VAL A 174 13.47 3.57 -23.36
CA VAL A 174 14.01 4.91 -23.26
C VAL A 174 15.51 4.70 -23.35
N ASP A 175 16.03 4.81 -24.56
CA ASP A 175 17.45 5.04 -24.76
C ASP A 175 17.81 6.15 -23.79
N THR A 176 18.69 5.89 -22.83
CA THR A 176 19.08 6.88 -21.81
C THR A 176 19.58 8.16 -22.48
N SER A 177 20.13 8.04 -23.69
CA SER A 177 20.43 9.15 -24.60
C SER A 177 19.19 9.93 -25.04
N ALA A 178 18.08 9.28 -25.40
CA ALA A 178 16.83 9.94 -25.76
C ALA A 178 16.19 10.66 -24.56
N LEU A 179 16.23 10.08 -23.35
CA LEU A 179 15.79 10.79 -22.14
C LEU A 179 16.67 12.01 -21.88
N LEU A 180 17.99 11.86 -21.99
CA LEU A 180 18.95 12.93 -21.75
C LEU A 180 18.75 14.05 -22.76
N VAL A 181 18.55 13.72 -24.04
CA VAL A 181 18.20 14.66 -25.10
C VAL A 181 16.87 15.35 -24.80
N GLN A 182 15.85 14.63 -24.34
CA GLN A 182 14.57 15.23 -23.98
C GLN A 182 14.69 16.16 -22.76
N THR A 183 15.46 15.79 -21.72
CA THR A 183 15.75 16.68 -20.59
C THR A 183 16.58 17.89 -21.01
N HIS A 184 17.51 17.72 -21.94
CA HIS A 184 18.31 18.82 -22.46
C HIS A 184 17.44 19.77 -23.31
N GLN A 185 16.54 19.24 -24.13
CA GLN A 185 15.61 20.04 -24.93
C GLN A 185 14.62 20.79 -24.03
N THR A 186 14.06 20.13 -23.03
CA THR A 186 13.16 20.80 -22.05
C THR A 186 13.91 21.85 -21.24
N MET A 187 15.16 21.60 -20.84
CA MET A 187 16.00 22.61 -20.17
C MET A 187 16.27 23.82 -21.08
N ASN A 188 16.58 23.58 -22.36
CA ASN A 188 16.79 24.64 -23.34
C ASN A 188 15.53 25.49 -23.56
N HIS A 189 14.33 24.89 -23.49
CA HIS A 189 13.07 25.63 -23.59
C HIS A 189 12.70 26.40 -22.31
N LEU A 190 13.12 25.92 -21.14
CA LEU A 190 12.84 26.59 -19.86
C LEU A 190 13.77 27.79 -19.61
N LEU A 191 15.00 27.74 -20.10
CA LEU A 191 15.99 28.80 -19.93
C LEU A 191 15.49 30.19 -20.41
N PRO A 192 14.92 30.36 -21.62
CA PRO A 192 14.36 31.64 -22.05
C PRO A 192 13.12 32.05 -21.26
N VAL A 193 12.29 31.09 -20.80
CA VAL A 193 11.13 31.40 -19.94
C VAL A 193 11.59 32.00 -18.61
N ILE A 194 12.63 31.42 -18.00
CA ILE A 194 13.22 31.96 -16.76
C ILE A 194 13.76 33.37 -16.99
N HIS A 195 14.47 33.60 -18.10
CA HIS A 195 14.93 34.94 -18.45
C HIS A 195 13.77 35.91 -18.68
N LEU A 196 12.70 35.50 -19.36
CA LEU A 196 11.52 36.32 -19.60
C LEU A 196 10.83 36.68 -18.29
N VAL A 197 10.70 35.74 -17.35
CA VAL A 197 10.18 36.01 -16.01
C VAL A 197 11.08 37.00 -15.27
N LYS A 198 12.41 36.84 -15.32
CA LYS A 198 13.37 37.78 -14.71
C LYS A 198 13.24 39.18 -15.29
N TYR A 199 13.16 39.31 -16.61
CA TYR A 199 12.97 40.61 -17.27
C TYR A 199 11.58 41.19 -17.01
N GLY A 200 10.55 40.34 -16.93
CA GLY A 200 9.19 40.73 -16.57
C GLY A 200 9.13 41.31 -15.16
N GLN A 201 9.76 40.66 -14.18
CA GLN A 201 9.90 41.18 -12.83
C GLN A 201 10.65 42.51 -12.80
N ALA A 202 11.76 42.64 -13.53
CA ALA A 202 12.49 43.90 -13.63
C ALA A 202 11.66 45.02 -14.31
N ALA A 203 10.83 44.68 -15.31
CA ALA A 203 9.95 45.61 -16.00
C ALA A 203 8.78 46.07 -15.12
N ILE A 204 8.17 45.16 -14.34
CA ILE A 204 7.15 45.48 -13.33
C ILE A 204 7.70 46.53 -12.36
N MET A 205 8.95 46.36 -11.92
CA MET A 205 9.60 47.31 -11.02
C MET A 205 9.92 48.67 -11.67
N ARG A 206 9.80 48.86 -12.99
CA ARG A 206 10.02 50.17 -13.64
C ARG A 206 8.75 51.03 -13.69
N VAL A 207 7.58 50.42 -13.77
CA VAL A 207 6.29 51.14 -13.85
C VAL A 207 5.79 51.43 -12.43
N PRO A 208 5.52 52.69 -12.05
CA PRO A 208 5.20 53.05 -10.67
C PRO A 208 3.91 52.39 -10.16
N GLU A 209 2.86 52.35 -10.98
CA GLU A 209 1.56 51.74 -10.61
C GLU A 209 1.68 50.22 -10.37
N LEU A 210 2.44 49.51 -11.23
CA LEU A 210 2.64 48.07 -11.07
C LEU A 210 3.56 47.75 -9.91
N ARG A 211 4.58 48.58 -9.67
CA ARG A 211 5.47 48.47 -8.52
C ARG A 211 4.68 48.57 -7.21
N GLU A 212 3.80 49.57 -7.10
CA GLU A 212 2.97 49.77 -5.90
C GLU A 212 2.01 48.60 -5.64
N ARG A 213 1.36 48.09 -6.69
CA ARG A 213 0.53 46.87 -6.56
C ARG A 213 1.37 45.66 -6.14
N ALA A 214 2.52 45.46 -6.76
CA ALA A 214 3.42 44.36 -6.41
C ALA A 214 3.90 44.47 -4.95
N SER A 215 4.32 45.66 -4.47
CA SER A 215 4.70 45.86 -3.07
C SER A 215 3.54 45.61 -2.12
N SER A 216 2.33 46.10 -2.43
CA SER A 216 1.17 45.88 -1.57
C SER A 216 0.80 44.40 -1.46
N TRP A 217 0.93 43.65 -2.56
CA TRP A 217 0.70 42.21 -2.56
C TRP A 217 1.75 41.46 -1.75
N TRP A 218 3.04 41.81 -1.89
CA TRP A 218 4.10 41.19 -1.10
C TRP A 218 4.02 41.54 0.39
N GLU A 219 3.59 42.76 0.74
CA GLU A 219 3.31 43.17 2.13
C GLU A 219 2.15 42.37 2.73
N GLU A 220 1.08 42.17 1.97
CA GLU A 220 -0.05 41.33 2.38
C GLU A 220 0.37 39.88 2.59
N GLU A 221 1.13 39.31 1.65
CA GLU A 221 1.62 37.94 1.74
C GLU A 221 2.63 37.78 2.88
N ALA A 222 3.47 38.79 3.14
CA ALA A 222 4.37 38.82 4.28
C ALA A 222 3.58 38.85 5.60
N ARG A 223 2.48 39.63 5.67
CA ARG A 223 1.59 39.70 6.82
C ARG A 223 0.86 38.39 7.06
N VAL A 224 0.27 37.79 6.03
CA VAL A 224 -0.39 36.47 6.09
C VAL A 224 0.63 35.40 6.51
N GLY A 225 1.81 35.41 5.91
CA GLY A 225 2.89 34.50 6.26
C GLY A 225 3.38 34.68 7.70
N ALA A 226 3.45 35.92 8.20
CA ALA A 226 3.76 36.22 9.59
C ALA A 226 2.66 35.74 10.54
N TRP A 227 1.39 35.92 10.18
CA TRP A 227 0.24 35.42 10.93
C TRP A 227 0.22 33.88 11.01
N ILE A 228 0.51 33.19 9.90
CA ILE A 228 0.63 31.72 9.84
C ILE A 228 1.81 31.22 10.69
N ARG A 229 2.94 31.94 10.71
CA ARG A 229 4.15 31.57 11.46
C ARG A 229 4.10 31.95 12.95
N GLY A 230 3.41 33.03 13.29
CA GLY A 230 3.39 33.67 14.61
C GLY A 230 2.29 33.18 15.53
N ASP A 231 1.68 32.02 15.24
CA ASP A 231 0.59 31.46 16.03
C ASP A 231 -0.65 32.37 16.10
N GLY A 232 -1.11 32.89 14.95
CA GLY A 232 -2.39 33.60 14.83
C GLY A 232 -3.64 32.75 15.10
N VAL A 233 -3.44 31.48 15.45
CA VAL A 233 -4.43 30.59 16.06
C VAL A 233 -3.95 30.36 17.48
N GLU A 234 -4.25 31.33 18.34
CA GLU A 234 -4.32 31.09 19.78
C GLU A 234 -5.15 29.82 19.99
N ASP A 235 -4.64 28.94 20.83
CA ASP A 235 -4.96 27.52 21.00
C ASP A 235 -6.46 27.21 21.22
N THR A 236 -7.31 27.47 20.23
CA THR A 236 -8.73 27.12 20.24
C THR A 236 -8.87 25.65 19.85
N GLY A 237 -8.31 24.77 20.69
CA GLY A 237 -8.71 23.39 21.01
C GLY A 237 -9.03 22.37 19.91
N SER A 238 -8.91 22.66 18.61
CA SER A 238 -9.42 21.75 17.57
C SER A 238 -8.66 21.73 16.24
N ARG A 239 -7.65 22.58 16.04
CA ARG A 239 -6.78 22.51 14.84
C ARG A 239 -5.31 22.56 15.23
N PRO A 240 -4.48 21.59 14.79
CA PRO A 240 -3.05 21.63 15.08
C PRO A 240 -2.44 22.87 14.42
N SER A 241 -1.66 23.63 15.17
CA SER A 241 -0.94 24.78 14.63
C SER A 241 -0.02 24.35 13.48
N VAL A 242 0.17 25.22 12.49
CA VAL A 242 1.06 24.95 11.35
C VAL A 242 2.47 24.58 11.83
N ARG A 243 2.88 25.19 12.95
CA ARG A 243 4.14 24.90 13.64
C ARG A 243 4.18 23.48 14.22
N GLY A 244 3.09 23.02 14.82
CA GLY A 244 2.94 21.65 15.32
C GLY A 244 2.98 20.60 14.20
N VAL A 245 2.28 20.85 13.09
CA VAL A 245 2.31 19.97 11.90
C VAL A 245 3.71 19.93 11.28
N ALA A 246 4.35 21.08 11.14
CA ALA A 246 5.71 21.19 10.61
C ALA A 246 6.74 20.48 11.51
N ARG A 247 6.60 20.54 12.84
CA ARG A 247 7.41 19.75 13.78
C ARG A 247 7.15 18.24 13.62
N GLY A 248 5.88 17.83 13.51
CA GLY A 248 5.52 16.42 13.30
C GLY A 248 6.07 15.83 11.99
N LEU A 249 6.23 16.66 10.96
CA LEU A 249 6.83 16.29 9.67
C LEU A 249 8.37 16.47 9.64
N GLY A 250 9.00 16.94 10.72
CA GLY A 250 10.43 17.20 10.78
C GLY A 250 10.90 18.38 9.92
N THR A 251 9.98 19.27 9.54
CA THR A 251 10.20 20.47 8.70
C THR A 251 9.91 21.75 9.49
N SER A 252 10.40 21.84 10.74
CA SER A 252 10.16 22.99 11.60
C SER A 252 10.76 24.30 11.06
N PHE A 253 10.21 25.43 11.51
CA PHE A 253 10.62 26.79 11.17
C PHE A 253 11.24 27.55 12.36
N ASP A 254 11.51 26.83 13.46
CA ASP A 254 11.92 27.45 14.72
C ASP A 254 13.23 28.22 14.57
N GLU A 255 13.26 29.43 15.16
CA GLU A 255 14.50 30.19 15.31
C GLU A 255 15.36 29.43 16.33
N GLY A 256 16.57 29.03 15.93
CA GLY A 256 17.49 28.39 16.86
C GLY A 256 17.93 29.40 17.91
N GLY A 257 17.26 29.39 19.06
CA GLY A 257 17.73 30.02 20.29
C GLY A 257 18.70 29.09 21.02
N GLU A 258 19.30 29.59 22.12
CA GLU A 258 20.12 28.78 23.03
C GLU A 258 19.38 27.49 23.43
N GLY A 259 19.82 26.35 22.88
CA GLY A 259 19.27 25.02 23.20
C GLY A 259 18.22 24.45 22.25
N VAL A 260 17.83 25.14 21.17
CA VAL A 260 16.86 24.61 20.18
C VAL A 260 17.52 24.48 18.80
N GLU A 261 17.50 23.27 18.22
CA GLU A 261 18.03 23.03 16.86
C GLU A 261 17.26 23.87 15.82
N GLU A 262 17.99 24.61 14.98
CA GLU A 262 17.39 25.35 13.86
C GLU A 262 16.64 24.40 12.93
N GLY A 263 15.40 24.76 12.58
CA GLY A 263 14.57 23.94 11.70
C GLY A 263 15.17 23.72 10.30
N LYS A 264 15.01 22.50 9.76
CA LYS A 264 15.60 22.05 8.48
C LYS A 264 15.29 22.95 7.28
N LEU A 265 14.12 23.58 7.27
CA LEU A 265 13.74 24.49 6.18
C LEU A 265 14.51 25.81 6.24
N ARG A 266 14.75 26.33 7.45
CA ARG A 266 15.52 27.56 7.64
C ARG A 266 16.98 27.37 7.28
N THR A 267 17.56 26.23 7.65
CA THR A 267 18.94 25.90 7.26
C THR A 267 19.07 25.73 5.75
N SER A 268 18.12 25.05 5.10
CA SER A 268 18.08 24.94 3.64
C SER A 268 17.94 26.31 2.95
N ALA A 269 17.06 27.19 3.46
CA ALA A 269 16.90 28.54 2.92
C ALA A 269 18.15 29.41 3.12
N LYS A 270 18.84 29.30 4.27
CA LYS A 270 20.13 29.97 4.53
C LYS A 270 21.22 29.49 3.57
N VAL A 271 21.26 28.19 3.27
CA VAL A 271 22.21 27.63 2.30
C VAL A 271 21.91 28.15 0.90
N MET A 272 20.63 28.14 0.49
CA MET A 272 20.23 28.63 -0.83
C MET A 272 20.53 30.12 -1.00
N THR A 273 20.24 30.94 0.01
CA THR A 273 20.56 32.38 -0.02
C THR A 273 22.07 32.64 -0.07
N LYS A 274 22.88 31.85 0.65
CA LYS A 274 24.35 31.90 0.52
C LYS A 274 24.83 31.55 -0.89
N ILE A 275 24.24 30.54 -1.53
CA ILE A 275 24.58 30.17 -2.92
C ILE A 275 24.24 31.33 -3.86
N LEU A 276 23.05 31.92 -3.73
CA LEU A 276 22.64 33.07 -4.54
C LEU A 276 23.52 34.32 -4.33
N MET A 277 24.03 34.52 -3.11
CA MET A 277 25.00 35.58 -2.82
C MET A 277 26.35 35.34 -3.50
N ILE A 278 26.81 34.08 -3.56
CA ILE A 278 28.04 33.70 -4.27
C ILE A 278 27.89 33.96 -5.77
N ASP A 279 26.72 33.72 -6.34
CA ASP A 279 26.38 34.01 -7.74
C ASP A 279 26.15 35.51 -8.04
N GLY A 280 26.42 36.39 -7.06
CA GLY A 280 26.43 37.85 -7.25
C GLY A 280 25.08 38.55 -7.10
N LEU A 281 24.02 37.85 -6.64
CA LEU A 281 22.78 38.53 -6.26
C LEU A 281 22.90 39.15 -4.86
N LYS A 282 22.83 40.48 -4.79
CA LYS A 282 22.72 41.20 -3.52
C LYS A 282 21.26 41.16 -3.04
N PRO A 283 20.99 40.77 -1.78
CA PRO A 283 19.65 40.93 -1.22
C PRO A 283 19.26 42.40 -1.18
N SER A 284 17.97 42.69 -1.39
CA SER A 284 17.45 44.04 -1.19
C SER A 284 17.68 44.47 0.27
N PRO A 285 18.12 45.72 0.53
CA PRO A 285 18.28 46.19 1.90
C PRO A 285 16.95 46.06 2.64
N GLN A 286 16.96 45.33 3.76
CA GLN A 286 15.82 45.28 4.68
C GLN A 286 15.57 46.72 5.14
N GLN A 287 14.39 47.26 4.84
CA GLN A 287 13.96 48.49 5.48
C GLN A 287 13.85 48.22 6.98
N PRO A 288 14.50 49.03 7.84
CA PRO A 288 14.39 48.86 9.28
C PRO A 288 12.92 49.05 9.67
N HIS A 289 12.36 48.03 10.31
CA HIS A 289 11.08 48.12 11.01
C HIS A 289 11.11 49.37 11.91
N GLN A 290 10.33 50.38 11.56
CA GLN A 290 10.01 51.45 12.50
C GLN A 290 9.01 50.88 13.50
N GLU A 291 9.51 50.54 14.70
CA GLU A 291 8.69 50.43 15.90
C GLU A 291 7.97 51.77 16.11
N LYS A 292 6.64 51.72 16.15
CA LYS A 292 5.76 52.77 16.64
C LYS A 292 4.92 52.18 17.76
#